data_AF-A0A1H4ET68-F1
#
_entry.id   AF-A0A1H4ET68-F1
#
_cell.length_a   1.000
_cell.length_b   1.000
_cell.length_c   1.000
_cell.angle_alpha   90.00
_cell.angle_beta   90.00
_cell.angle_gamma   90.00
#
_symmetry.space_group_name_H-M   'P 1'
#
loop_
_entity.id
_entity.type
_entity.pdbx_description
1 polymer ?
#
loop_
_entity_poly.entity_id
_entity_poly.type
_entity_poly.pdbx_seq_one_letter_code
_entity_poly.pdbx_strand_id
1 'polypeptide(L)'
;MKHSKLKKALICIAALLVIVFAIATVIYINIKSFTVKRIQSSDGQEVYIMGTFHTNHFDSISNYSFEEMLNAIQSIDPDVVFIEAREENYEQYGVVDGPVDMCITYCYCRDNDIPVEMIDYWKVDNNNYKRNTTTEDRDDHIHQNIMEKLNLYANKKVLIVCGFGHLYPQLDRLVDEGMVKERIPHISSLFKSDGKEFEYPSSICEVWEQRAYFYAYTYPESIQADETINDEVKAQWPIDENHNFYDSQIKYCELFRANQ
;
A
#
# COMPACT_ATOMS: atom_id res chain seq x y z
N MET A 1 -12.36 22.74 52.84
CA MET A 1 -12.89 23.01 51.48
C MET A 1 -11.90 22.76 50.34
N LYS A 2 -10.64 23.25 50.38
CA LYS A 2 -9.64 23.05 49.30
C LYS A 2 -9.36 21.58 48.96
N HIS A 3 -9.21 20.70 49.96
CA HIS A 3 -8.96 19.26 49.72
C HIS A 3 -10.08 18.52 48.99
N SER A 4 -11.34 18.94 49.17
CA SER A 4 -12.49 18.33 48.46
C SER A 4 -12.51 18.70 46.98
N LYS A 5 -12.17 19.95 46.65
CA LYS A 5 -12.05 20.41 45.26
C LYS A 5 -10.90 19.72 44.52
N LEU A 6 -9.75 19.54 45.18
CA LEU A 6 -8.60 18.83 44.61
C LEU A 6 -8.91 17.35 44.34
N LYS A 7 -9.55 16.64 45.29
CA LYS A 7 -9.96 15.24 45.10
C LYS A 7 -10.92 15.07 43.92
N LYS A 8 -11.92 15.96 43.80
CA LYS A 8 -12.86 15.95 42.67
C LYS A 8 -12.14 16.20 41.34
N ALA A 9 -11.23 17.16 41.28
CA ALA A 9 -10.44 17.43 40.09
C ALA A 9 -9.57 16.22 39.67
N LEU A 10 -8.90 15.56 40.62
CA LEU A 10 -8.11 14.36 40.36
C LEU A 10 -8.97 13.21 39.83
N ILE A 11 -10.16 13.00 40.39
CA ILE A 11 -11.11 11.98 39.89
C ILE A 11 -11.53 12.28 38.45
N CYS A 12 -11.85 13.55 38.14
CA CYS A 12 -12.20 13.95 36.78
C CYS A 12 -11.04 13.73 35.78
N ILE A 13 -9.81 14.08 36.17
CA ILE A 13 -8.61 13.86 35.33
C ILE A 13 -8.39 12.36 35.10
N ALA A 14 -8.47 11.54 36.15
CA ALA A 14 -8.31 10.10 36.03
C ALA A 14 -9.39 9.48 35.12
N ALA A 15 -10.65 9.89 35.29
CA ALA A 15 -11.74 9.43 34.42
C ALA A 15 -11.51 9.80 32.95
N LEU A 16 -11.05 11.03 32.69
CA LEU A 16 -10.76 11.50 31.34
C LEU A 16 -9.59 10.72 30.71
N LEU A 17 -8.53 10.44 31.47
CA LEU A 17 -7.42 9.60 31.01
C LEU A 17 -7.87 8.17 30.70
N VAL A 18 -8.73 7.57 31.52
CA VAL A 18 -9.29 6.23 31.24
C VAL A 18 -10.11 6.22 29.95
N ILE A 19 -10.94 7.25 29.71
CA ILE A 19 -11.71 7.38 28.48
C ILE A 19 -10.79 7.52 27.27
N VAL A 20 -9.78 8.39 27.35
CA VAL A 20 -8.80 8.58 26.27
C VAL A 20 -8.05 7.28 25.97
N PHE A 21 -7.62 6.56 27.00
CA PHE A 21 -6.93 5.27 26.85
C PHE A 21 -7.84 4.20 26.23
N ALA A 22 -9.11 4.14 26.65
CA ALA A 22 -10.09 3.21 26.06
C ALA A 22 -10.34 3.53 24.58
N ILE A 23 -10.51 4.82 24.22
CA ILE A 23 -10.68 5.25 22.83
C ILE A 23 -9.44 4.90 22.00
N ALA A 24 -8.24 5.23 22.49
CA ALA A 24 -6.99 4.91 21.81
C ALA A 24 -6.84 3.40 21.58
N THR A 25 -7.18 2.59 22.58
CA THR A 25 -7.15 1.12 22.49
C THR A 25 -8.14 0.61 21.45
N VAL A 26 -9.38 1.13 21.45
CA VAL A 26 -10.40 0.75 20.45
C VAL A 26 -9.97 1.14 19.04
N ILE A 27 -9.43 2.36 18.85
CA ILE A 27 -8.92 2.80 17.55
C ILE A 27 -7.78 1.89 17.11
N TYR A 28 -6.80 1.66 17.97
CA TYR A 28 -5.64 0.82 17.71
C TYR A 28 -6.03 -0.61 17.31
N ILE A 29 -6.96 -1.24 18.03
CA ILE A 29 -7.49 -2.58 17.71
C ILE A 29 -8.18 -2.60 16.34
N ASN A 30 -8.73 -1.47 15.90
CA ASN A 30 -9.54 -1.38 14.68
C ASN A 30 -8.83 -0.63 13.53
N ILE A 31 -7.53 -0.35 13.61
CA ILE A 31 -6.80 0.39 12.54
C ILE A 31 -7.04 -0.26 11.17
N LYS A 32 -6.92 -1.58 11.08
CA LYS A 32 -7.16 -2.35 9.84
C LYS A 32 -8.59 -2.25 9.31
N SER A 33 -9.59 -2.02 10.16
CA SER A 33 -10.97 -1.78 9.71
C SER A 33 -11.10 -0.46 8.92
N PHE A 34 -10.12 0.43 9.00
CA PHE A 34 -10.11 1.67 8.21
C PHE A 34 -9.37 1.53 6.88
N THR A 35 -8.59 0.48 6.69
CA THR A 35 -7.75 0.31 5.50
C THR A 35 -8.52 -0.23 4.31
N VAL A 36 -9.61 -1.00 4.52
CA VAL A 36 -10.41 -1.55 3.42
C VAL A 36 -11.73 -0.80 3.27
N LYS A 37 -12.08 -0.48 2.01
CA LYS A 37 -13.35 0.09 1.59
C LYS A 37 -13.94 -0.79 0.49
N ARG A 38 -15.27 -0.82 0.41
CA ARG A 38 -16.02 -1.48 -0.66
C ARG A 38 -16.92 -0.44 -1.31
N ILE A 39 -16.92 -0.44 -2.63
CA ILE A 39 -17.81 0.34 -3.46
C ILE A 39 -18.40 -0.58 -4.54
N GLN A 40 -19.54 -0.17 -5.08
CA GLN A 40 -20.20 -0.89 -6.16
C GLN A 40 -20.55 0.09 -7.29
N SER A 41 -20.23 -0.28 -8.52
CA SER A 41 -20.64 0.46 -9.71
C SER A 41 -22.15 0.31 -9.98
N SER A 42 -22.68 1.14 -10.88
CA SER A 42 -24.10 1.10 -11.24
C SER A 42 -24.55 -0.19 -11.94
N ASP A 43 -23.63 -0.90 -12.60
CA ASP A 43 -23.85 -2.21 -13.22
C ASP A 43 -23.55 -3.39 -12.28
N GLY A 44 -23.14 -3.12 -11.04
CA GLY A 44 -23.00 -4.11 -9.98
C GLY A 44 -21.58 -4.69 -9.78
N GLN A 45 -20.58 -4.19 -10.51
CA GLN A 45 -19.15 -4.53 -10.31
C GLN A 45 -18.75 -4.19 -8.87
N GLU A 46 -18.18 -5.16 -8.15
CA GLU A 46 -17.69 -4.98 -6.79
C GLU A 46 -16.23 -4.54 -6.81
N VAL A 47 -15.93 -3.39 -6.21
CA VAL A 47 -14.57 -2.87 -6.10
C VAL A 47 -14.21 -2.69 -4.63
N TYR A 48 -13.10 -3.31 -4.23
CA TYR A 48 -12.48 -3.13 -2.93
C TYR A 48 -11.26 -2.22 -3.09
N ILE A 49 -11.03 -1.33 -2.13
CA ILE A 49 -9.81 -0.51 -2.08
C ILE A 49 -9.17 -0.73 -0.71
N MET A 50 -7.90 -1.12 -0.71
CA MET A 50 -7.10 -1.42 0.46
C MET A 50 -5.90 -0.48 0.55
N GLY A 51 -5.93 0.41 1.55
CA GLY A 51 -4.84 1.31 1.91
C GLY A 51 -3.80 0.63 2.79
N THR A 52 -2.55 0.55 2.37
CA THR A 52 -1.44 -0.10 3.08
C THR A 52 -0.49 0.91 3.73
N PHE A 53 0.33 0.44 4.69
CA PHE A 53 1.34 1.26 5.33
C PHE A 53 2.72 0.73 4.94
N HIS A 54 3.23 1.15 3.79
CA HIS A 54 4.37 0.55 3.08
C HIS A 54 5.45 -0.13 3.93
N THR A 55 6.02 0.56 4.93
CA THR A 55 7.11 0.01 5.76
C THR A 55 6.67 -0.47 7.14
N ASN A 56 5.45 -0.17 7.57
CA ASN A 56 5.03 -0.39 8.96
C ASN A 56 4.52 -1.82 9.20
N HIS A 57 4.36 -2.62 8.15
CA HIS A 57 3.98 -4.03 8.24
C HIS A 57 5.03 -4.91 8.94
N PHE A 58 6.30 -4.46 9.02
CA PHE A 58 7.35 -5.13 9.80
C PHE A 58 7.33 -4.80 11.30
N ASP A 59 6.58 -3.77 11.69
CA ASP A 59 6.45 -3.38 13.09
C ASP A 59 5.36 -4.23 13.74
N SER A 60 5.77 -5.05 14.72
CA SER A 60 4.89 -5.91 15.51
C SER A 60 3.87 -5.14 16.36
N ILE A 61 4.04 -3.83 16.49
CA ILE A 61 3.10 -2.93 17.15
C ILE A 61 2.04 -2.43 16.16
N SER A 62 2.22 -2.54 14.85
CA SER A 62 1.13 -2.31 13.91
C SER A 62 0.22 -3.53 13.97
N ASN A 63 -0.97 -3.41 14.53
CA ASN A 63 -2.02 -4.44 14.46
C ASN A 63 -2.60 -4.53 13.02
N TYR A 64 -1.68 -4.62 12.05
CA TYR A 64 -1.81 -4.66 10.60
C TYR A 64 -0.48 -5.18 9.99
N SER A 65 -0.31 -6.50 9.94
CA SER A 65 0.89 -7.18 9.40
C SER A 65 0.75 -7.55 7.91
N PHE A 66 1.81 -8.09 7.29
CA PHE A 66 1.71 -8.70 5.96
C PHE A 66 0.77 -9.90 5.92
N GLU A 67 0.79 -10.73 6.96
CA GLU A 67 -0.16 -11.85 7.11
C GLU A 67 -1.60 -11.36 7.03
N GLU A 68 -1.95 -10.31 7.77
CA GLU A 68 -3.30 -9.76 7.77
C GLU A 68 -3.68 -9.17 6.42
N MET A 69 -2.72 -8.52 5.73
CA MET A 69 -2.93 -8.04 4.36
C MET A 69 -3.22 -9.19 3.39
N LEU A 70 -2.43 -10.26 3.41
CA LEU A 70 -2.65 -11.42 2.54
C LEU A 70 -3.95 -12.17 2.87
N ASN A 71 -4.28 -12.31 4.15
CA ASN A 71 -5.57 -12.86 4.59
C ASN A 71 -6.74 -12.02 4.05
N ALA A 72 -6.59 -10.70 4.01
CA ALA A 72 -7.60 -9.81 3.45
C ALA A 72 -7.77 -10.01 1.94
N ILE A 73 -6.67 -10.14 1.18
CA ILE A 73 -6.73 -10.46 -0.26
C ILE A 73 -7.46 -11.80 -0.45
N GLN A 74 -7.05 -12.83 0.29
CA GLN A 74 -7.66 -14.16 0.24
C GLN A 74 -9.16 -14.13 0.57
N SER A 75 -9.55 -13.40 1.61
CA SER A 75 -10.94 -13.33 2.07
C SER A 75 -11.83 -12.51 1.15
N ILE A 76 -11.26 -11.48 0.50
CA ILE A 76 -11.96 -10.70 -0.52
C ILE A 76 -12.19 -11.56 -1.77
N ASP A 77 -11.24 -12.45 -2.09
CA ASP A 77 -11.30 -13.37 -3.23
C ASP A 77 -11.53 -12.60 -4.56
N PRO A 78 -10.61 -11.68 -4.92
CA PRO A 78 -10.76 -10.87 -6.13
C PRO A 78 -10.47 -11.66 -7.40
N ASP A 79 -11.14 -11.29 -8.49
CA ASP A 79 -10.83 -11.79 -9.83
C ASP A 79 -9.56 -11.15 -10.43
N VAL A 80 -9.18 -9.96 -9.95
CA VAL A 80 -8.00 -9.19 -10.37
C VAL A 80 -7.59 -8.21 -9.28
N VAL A 81 -6.28 -7.98 -9.15
CA VAL A 81 -5.71 -7.01 -8.20
C VAL A 81 -5.01 -5.88 -8.94
N PHE A 82 -5.31 -4.62 -8.59
CA PHE A 82 -4.60 -3.44 -9.10
C PHE A 82 -3.63 -2.98 -8.01
N ILE A 83 -2.35 -2.75 -8.33
CA ILE A 83 -1.33 -2.36 -7.35
C ILE A 83 -0.66 -1.02 -7.69
N GLU A 84 -0.25 -0.28 -6.66
CA GLU A 84 0.56 0.94 -6.77
C GLU A 84 2.00 0.62 -7.20
N ALA A 85 2.16 0.21 -8.45
CA ALA A 85 3.42 0.14 -9.18
C ALA A 85 3.21 0.71 -10.59
N ARG A 86 4.30 1.12 -11.25
CA ARG A 86 4.26 1.81 -12.55
C ARG A 86 4.24 0.80 -13.70
N GLU A 87 3.25 0.93 -14.56
CA GLU A 87 3.04 0.02 -15.70
C GLU A 87 4.21 0.10 -16.69
N GLU A 88 4.68 1.30 -16.99
CA GLU A 88 5.77 1.54 -17.94
C GLU A 88 7.08 0.87 -17.50
N ASN A 89 7.35 0.84 -16.19
CA ASN A 89 8.56 0.19 -15.68
C ASN A 89 8.43 -1.33 -15.69
N TYR A 90 7.23 -1.84 -15.45
CA TYR A 90 6.95 -3.26 -15.58
C TYR A 90 7.09 -3.71 -17.04
N GLU A 91 6.51 -2.99 -17.99
CA GLU A 91 6.60 -3.33 -19.42
C GLU A 91 8.04 -3.23 -19.96
N GLN A 92 8.77 -2.18 -19.57
CA GLN A 92 10.10 -1.93 -20.10
C GLN A 92 11.19 -2.80 -19.44
N TYR A 93 11.11 -2.99 -18.12
CA TYR A 93 12.18 -3.62 -17.33
C TYR A 93 11.75 -4.93 -16.66
N GLY A 94 10.47 -5.29 -16.68
CA GLY A 94 9.94 -6.44 -15.94
C GLY A 94 9.90 -6.23 -14.43
N VAL A 95 9.94 -4.98 -13.95
CA VAL A 95 10.12 -4.66 -12.53
C VAL A 95 8.82 -4.17 -11.91
N VAL A 96 8.44 -4.76 -10.77
CA VAL A 96 7.43 -4.20 -9.86
C VAL A 96 8.13 -3.21 -8.95
N ASP A 97 7.98 -1.93 -9.24
CA ASP A 97 8.78 -0.86 -8.64
C ASP A 97 8.06 -0.12 -7.49
N GLY A 98 6.82 -0.53 -7.19
CA GLY A 98 6.05 -0.07 -6.04
C GLY A 98 6.71 -0.46 -4.70
N PRO A 99 6.21 0.01 -3.55
CA PRO A 99 6.77 -0.33 -2.25
C PRO A 99 6.67 -1.83 -1.91
N VAL A 100 7.29 -2.26 -0.79
CA VAL A 100 7.48 -3.68 -0.44
C VAL A 100 6.18 -4.49 -0.35
N ASP A 101 5.13 -3.88 0.14
CA ASP A 101 3.77 -4.40 0.19
C ASP A 101 3.16 -4.65 -1.20
N MET A 102 3.50 -3.83 -2.20
CA MET A 102 3.09 -4.06 -3.60
C MET A 102 3.85 -5.26 -4.19
N CYS A 103 5.15 -5.40 -3.89
CA CYS A 103 5.94 -6.57 -4.29
C CYS A 103 5.39 -7.86 -3.67
N ILE A 104 5.07 -7.85 -2.37
CA ILE A 104 4.48 -8.99 -1.67
C ILE A 104 3.10 -9.31 -2.24
N THR A 105 2.26 -8.30 -2.48
CA THR A 105 0.94 -8.48 -3.09
C THR A 105 1.05 -9.10 -4.48
N TYR A 106 1.94 -8.59 -5.33
CA TYR A 106 2.20 -9.13 -6.67
C TYR A 106 2.62 -10.60 -6.60
N CYS A 107 3.57 -10.94 -5.72
CA CYS A 107 4.05 -12.32 -5.58
C CYS A 107 2.94 -13.25 -5.06
N TYR A 108 2.15 -12.80 -4.08
CA TYR A 108 1.01 -13.57 -3.58
C TYR A 108 0.00 -13.86 -4.69
N CYS A 109 -0.34 -12.85 -5.49
CA CYS A 109 -1.25 -13.00 -6.61
C CYS A 109 -0.69 -13.97 -7.67
N ARG A 110 0.60 -13.88 -7.99
CA ARG A 110 1.30 -14.80 -8.90
C ARG A 110 1.23 -16.24 -8.42
N ASP A 111 1.48 -16.49 -7.13
CA ASP A 111 1.46 -17.82 -6.53
C ASP A 111 0.05 -18.42 -6.45
N ASN A 112 -1.00 -17.60 -6.61
CA ASN A 112 -2.42 -17.99 -6.53
C ASN A 112 -3.18 -17.76 -7.84
N ASP A 113 -2.48 -17.57 -8.97
CA ASP A 113 -3.07 -17.36 -10.30
C ASP A 113 -4.08 -16.19 -10.38
N ILE A 114 -3.87 -15.13 -9.57
CA ILE A 114 -4.68 -13.91 -9.60
C ILE A 114 -4.01 -12.89 -10.53
N PRO A 115 -4.69 -12.40 -11.59
CA PRO A 115 -4.17 -11.34 -12.45
C PRO A 115 -3.84 -10.08 -11.67
N VAL A 116 -2.74 -9.41 -12.06
CA VAL A 116 -2.30 -8.16 -11.44
C VAL A 116 -2.12 -7.08 -12.49
N GLU A 117 -2.63 -5.89 -12.19
CA GLU A 117 -2.50 -4.69 -13.01
C GLU A 117 -1.77 -3.57 -12.25
N MET A 118 -1.05 -2.73 -12.99
CA MET A 118 -0.27 -1.62 -12.44
C MET A 118 -1.04 -0.31 -12.61
N ILE A 119 -1.19 0.48 -11.54
CA ILE A 119 -1.99 1.71 -11.57
C ILE A 119 -1.24 2.97 -11.16
N ASP A 120 0.02 2.86 -10.73
CA ASP A 120 0.76 4.03 -10.26
C ASP A 120 1.19 4.94 -11.41
N TYR A 121 1.42 6.20 -11.07
CA TYR A 121 2.05 7.18 -11.93
C TYR A 121 2.99 8.04 -11.09
N TRP A 122 4.25 8.09 -11.50
CA TRP A 122 5.20 9.03 -10.91
C TRP A 122 6.38 9.24 -11.85
N LYS A 123 6.76 10.51 -12.01
CA LYS A 123 7.89 10.93 -12.83
C LYS A 123 8.84 11.81 -12.03
N VAL A 124 10.12 11.71 -12.34
CA VAL A 124 11.11 12.69 -11.90
C VAL A 124 11.14 13.82 -12.91
N ASP A 125 10.89 15.03 -12.45
CA ASP A 125 11.09 16.24 -13.24
C ASP A 125 11.67 17.37 -12.36
N ASN A 126 12.00 18.51 -12.99
CA ASN A 126 12.61 19.66 -12.32
C ASN A 126 11.73 20.31 -11.23
N ASN A 127 10.42 20.02 -11.21
CA ASN A 127 9.45 20.61 -10.29
C ASN A 127 8.97 19.60 -9.23
N ASN A 128 8.98 18.30 -9.53
CA ASN A 128 8.39 17.21 -8.75
C ASN A 128 9.38 16.04 -8.55
N TYR A 129 10.57 16.34 -8.02
CA TYR A 129 11.62 15.33 -7.80
C TYR A 129 11.61 14.67 -6.42
N LYS A 130 10.72 15.09 -5.52
CA LYS A 130 10.66 14.54 -4.15
C LYS A 130 10.20 13.08 -4.22
N ARG A 131 10.97 12.20 -3.57
CA ARG A 131 10.63 10.77 -3.44
C ARG A 131 9.33 10.60 -2.67
N ASN A 132 8.44 9.74 -3.16
CA ASN A 132 7.30 9.18 -2.41
C ASN A 132 6.31 10.22 -1.84
N THR A 133 5.93 11.23 -2.62
CA THR A 133 4.90 12.19 -2.20
C THR A 133 3.58 11.96 -2.92
N THR A 134 2.48 11.89 -2.16
CA THR A 134 1.11 11.99 -2.67
C THR A 134 0.85 13.41 -3.15
N THR A 135 0.39 13.57 -4.40
CA THR A 135 0.00 14.85 -5.00
C THR A 135 -1.31 14.67 -5.77
N GLU A 136 -2.09 15.75 -5.93
CA GLU A 136 -3.34 15.68 -6.72
C GLU A 136 -3.08 15.20 -8.15
N ASP A 137 -2.00 15.67 -8.79
CA ASP A 137 -1.62 15.23 -10.14
C ASP A 137 -1.37 13.71 -10.20
N ARG A 138 -0.61 13.17 -9.24
CA ARG A 138 -0.40 11.71 -9.14
C ARG A 138 -1.71 10.97 -8.93
N ASP A 139 -2.56 11.45 -8.02
CA ASP A 139 -3.86 10.85 -7.76
C ASP A 139 -4.79 10.88 -8.97
N ASP A 140 -4.75 11.92 -9.79
CA ASP A 140 -5.57 12.02 -11.00
C ASP A 140 -5.13 11.00 -12.06
N HIS A 141 -3.82 10.79 -12.24
CA HIS A 141 -3.31 9.75 -13.14
C HIS A 141 -3.61 8.34 -12.63
N ILE A 142 -3.41 8.09 -11.31
CA ILE A 142 -3.81 6.82 -10.68
C ILE A 142 -5.29 6.56 -10.91
N HIS A 143 -6.14 7.57 -10.74
CA HIS A 143 -7.57 7.45 -10.94
C HIS A 143 -7.93 7.10 -12.40
N GLN A 144 -7.30 7.76 -13.37
CA GLN A 144 -7.49 7.45 -14.79
C GLN A 144 -7.13 5.99 -15.09
N ASN A 145 -5.96 5.53 -14.61
CA ASN A 145 -5.51 4.15 -14.77
C ASN A 145 -6.50 3.15 -14.13
N ILE A 146 -7.02 3.45 -12.94
CA ILE A 146 -8.05 2.64 -12.28
C ILE A 146 -9.29 2.57 -13.17
N MET A 147 -9.82 3.69 -13.65
CA MET A 147 -11.05 3.71 -14.44
C MET A 147 -10.90 2.98 -15.77
N GLU A 148 -9.77 3.15 -16.46
CA GLU A 148 -9.45 2.41 -17.69
C GLU A 148 -9.46 0.89 -17.43
N LYS A 149 -8.77 0.45 -16.38
CA LYS A 149 -8.67 -0.97 -16.04
C LYS A 149 -9.99 -1.54 -15.51
N LEU A 150 -10.76 -0.80 -14.72
CA LEU A 150 -12.10 -1.24 -14.28
C LEU A 150 -13.01 -1.56 -15.48
N ASN A 151 -12.92 -0.79 -16.57
CA ASN A 151 -13.65 -1.06 -17.81
C ASN A 151 -13.20 -2.36 -18.51
N LEU A 152 -11.90 -2.67 -18.49
CA LEU A 152 -11.36 -3.93 -19.03
C LEU A 152 -11.84 -5.16 -18.25
N TYR A 153 -12.07 -4.98 -16.94
CA TYR A 153 -12.51 -6.02 -16.01
C TYR A 153 -13.99 -5.91 -15.64
N ALA A 154 -14.84 -5.43 -16.54
CA ALA A 154 -16.28 -5.29 -16.29
C ALA A 154 -16.92 -6.58 -15.74
N ASN A 155 -17.80 -6.44 -14.74
CA ASN A 155 -18.45 -7.54 -14.01
C ASN A 155 -17.51 -8.45 -13.18
N LYS A 156 -16.24 -8.05 -12.97
CA LYS A 156 -15.30 -8.75 -12.08
C LYS A 156 -15.24 -8.11 -10.70
N LYS A 157 -14.90 -8.91 -9.69
CA LYS A 157 -14.57 -8.39 -8.36
C LYS A 157 -13.12 -7.89 -8.38
N VAL A 158 -12.93 -6.60 -8.20
CA VAL A 158 -11.61 -5.95 -8.27
C VAL A 158 -11.14 -5.59 -6.87
N LEU A 159 -9.86 -5.83 -6.58
CA LEU A 159 -9.19 -5.29 -5.40
C LEU A 159 -8.09 -4.32 -5.81
N ILE A 160 -8.18 -3.08 -5.36
CA ILE A 160 -7.16 -2.05 -5.54
C ILE A 160 -6.33 -1.99 -4.26
N VAL A 161 -5.01 -2.16 -4.36
CA VAL A 161 -4.05 -2.07 -3.26
C VAL A 161 -3.13 -0.89 -3.50
N CYS A 162 -3.17 0.08 -2.59
CA CYS A 162 -2.39 1.31 -2.69
C CYS A 162 -1.95 1.77 -1.30
N GLY A 163 -1.00 2.70 -1.21
CA GLY A 163 -0.64 3.35 0.02
C GLY A 163 -1.85 4.04 0.66
N PHE A 164 -1.90 4.08 1.99
CA PHE A 164 -3.03 4.63 2.74
C PHE A 164 -3.34 6.10 2.38
N GLY A 165 -2.32 6.86 1.94
CA GLY A 165 -2.49 8.23 1.44
C GLY A 165 -3.38 8.33 0.19
N HIS A 166 -3.41 7.29 -0.64
CA HIS A 166 -4.21 7.23 -1.87
C HIS A 166 -5.63 6.67 -1.64
N LEU A 167 -5.88 5.98 -0.52
CA LEU A 167 -7.16 5.30 -0.26
C LEU A 167 -8.39 6.23 -0.37
N TYR A 168 -8.40 7.32 0.39
CA TYR A 168 -9.54 8.25 0.41
C TYR A 168 -9.62 9.13 -0.85
N PRO A 169 -8.52 9.70 -1.37
CA PRO A 169 -8.54 10.41 -2.64
C PRO A 169 -9.12 9.59 -3.80
N GLN A 170 -8.80 8.30 -3.88
CA GLN A 170 -9.34 7.42 -4.92
C GLN A 170 -10.79 7.01 -4.63
N LEU A 171 -11.13 6.73 -3.36
CA LEU A 171 -12.51 6.44 -2.96
C LEU A 171 -13.46 7.57 -3.32
N ASP A 172 -13.09 8.81 -3.01
CA ASP A 172 -13.94 9.98 -3.23
C ASP A 172 -14.16 10.21 -4.74
N ARG A 173 -13.09 10.11 -5.56
CA ARG A 173 -13.20 10.18 -7.02
C ARG A 173 -14.12 9.10 -7.61
N LEU A 174 -13.99 7.85 -7.16
CA LEU A 174 -14.85 6.75 -7.63
C LEU A 174 -16.32 6.96 -7.24
N VAL A 175 -16.59 7.57 -6.09
CA VAL A 175 -17.96 7.97 -5.69
C VAL A 175 -18.48 9.11 -6.56
N ASP A 176 -17.63 10.07 -6.92
CA ASP A 176 -17.99 11.16 -7.83
C ASP A 176 -18.30 10.66 -9.26
N GLU A 177 -17.69 9.55 -9.68
CA GLU A 177 -18.02 8.79 -10.91
C GLU A 177 -19.31 7.96 -10.79
N GLY A 178 -20.04 8.11 -9.68
CA GLY A 178 -21.34 7.48 -9.47
C GLY A 178 -21.31 6.10 -8.85
N MET A 179 -20.16 5.62 -8.37
CA MET A 179 -20.11 4.39 -7.56
C MET A 179 -20.69 4.62 -6.17
N VAL A 180 -21.32 3.59 -5.62
CA VAL A 180 -21.96 3.66 -4.31
C VAL A 180 -21.08 2.98 -3.27
N LYS A 181 -20.74 3.72 -2.21
CA LYS A 181 -20.02 3.16 -1.07
C LYS A 181 -20.89 2.19 -0.30
N GLU A 182 -20.37 0.98 -0.10
CA GLU A 182 -21.05 -0.07 0.64
C GLU A 182 -20.37 -0.34 1.98
N ARG A 183 -21.14 -0.85 2.94
CA ARG A 183 -20.62 -1.30 4.22
C ARG A 183 -20.13 -2.73 4.09
N ILE A 184 -18.90 -3.00 4.52
CA ILE A 184 -18.40 -4.36 4.71
C ILE A 184 -18.90 -4.87 6.07
N PRO A 185 -19.84 -5.84 6.12
CA PRO A 185 -20.23 -6.45 7.38
C PRO A 185 -19.04 -7.23 7.96
N HIS A 186 -18.82 -7.13 9.26
CA HIS A 186 -17.74 -7.85 9.95
C HIS A 186 -16.35 -7.69 9.31
N ILE A 187 -15.98 -6.47 8.90
CA ILE A 187 -14.69 -6.17 8.23
C ILE A 187 -13.45 -6.79 8.90
N SER A 188 -13.44 -6.94 10.23
CA SER A 188 -12.35 -7.60 10.96
C SER A 188 -12.15 -9.06 10.59
N SER A 189 -13.16 -9.72 10.02
CA SER A 189 -13.07 -11.10 9.51
C SER A 189 -12.20 -11.24 8.28
N LEU A 190 -12.05 -10.16 7.47
CA LEU A 190 -11.15 -10.19 6.30
C LEU A 190 -9.70 -10.47 6.71
N PHE A 191 -9.28 -10.03 7.88
CA PHE A 191 -7.89 -10.11 8.33
C PHE A 191 -7.58 -11.37 9.14
N LYS A 192 -8.52 -12.31 9.26
CA LYS A 192 -8.34 -13.50 10.09
C LYS A 192 -7.62 -14.59 9.30
N SER A 193 -6.59 -15.20 9.92
CA SER A 193 -5.99 -16.44 9.42
C SER A 193 -6.98 -17.60 9.51
N ASP A 194 -6.89 -18.52 8.57
CA ASP A 194 -7.58 -19.82 8.59
C ASP A 194 -6.91 -20.84 9.54
N GLY A 195 -5.88 -20.41 10.27
CA GLY A 195 -5.11 -21.23 11.20
C GLY A 195 -3.85 -21.83 10.57
N LYS A 196 -3.53 -21.50 9.31
CA LYS A 196 -2.23 -21.80 8.72
C LYS A 196 -1.14 -20.90 9.28
N GLU A 197 0.07 -21.46 9.33
CA GLU A 197 1.28 -20.69 9.58
C GLU A 197 1.51 -19.73 8.41
N PHE A 198 1.86 -18.48 8.72
CA PHE A 198 2.10 -17.47 7.71
C PHE A 198 3.43 -17.73 7.01
N GLU A 199 3.40 -17.73 5.68
CA GLU A 199 4.60 -17.80 4.85
C GLU A 199 4.59 -16.64 3.85
N TYR A 200 5.77 -16.09 3.56
CA TYR A 200 5.89 -15.12 2.47
C TYR A 200 5.76 -15.82 1.11
N PRO A 201 5.21 -15.13 0.08
CA PRO A 201 5.14 -15.68 -1.27
C PRO A 201 6.50 -16.17 -1.78
N SER A 202 6.52 -17.28 -2.50
CA SER A 202 7.73 -18.00 -2.91
C SER A 202 8.70 -17.14 -3.74
N SER A 203 8.15 -16.23 -4.54
CA SER A 203 8.91 -15.40 -5.47
C SER A 203 9.38 -14.06 -4.93
N ILE A 204 9.11 -13.75 -3.66
CA ILE A 204 9.34 -12.40 -3.16
C ILE A 204 10.81 -11.98 -3.22
N CYS A 205 11.76 -12.88 -2.99
CA CYS A 205 13.18 -12.55 -3.08
C CYS A 205 13.59 -12.17 -4.50
N GLU A 206 13.09 -12.88 -5.52
CA GLU A 206 13.38 -12.60 -6.93
C GLU A 206 12.86 -11.22 -7.33
N VAL A 207 11.58 -10.95 -7.03
CA VAL A 207 10.93 -9.67 -7.37
C VAL A 207 11.58 -8.51 -6.61
N TRP A 208 11.90 -8.71 -5.33
CA TRP A 208 12.52 -7.68 -4.49
C TRP A 208 13.95 -7.38 -4.93
N GLU A 209 14.73 -8.39 -5.32
CA GLU A 209 16.09 -8.21 -5.84
C GLU A 209 16.07 -7.43 -7.16
N GLN A 210 15.16 -7.76 -8.08
CA GLN A 210 14.96 -7.00 -9.33
C GLN A 210 14.63 -5.53 -9.04
N ARG A 211 13.71 -5.27 -8.12
CA ARG A 211 13.38 -3.91 -7.68
C ARG A 211 14.57 -3.19 -7.06
N ALA A 212 15.30 -3.86 -6.17
CA ALA A 212 16.47 -3.28 -5.50
C ALA A 212 17.54 -2.90 -6.52
N TYR A 213 17.81 -3.77 -7.50
CA TYR A 213 18.73 -3.50 -8.60
C TYR A 213 18.28 -2.30 -9.42
N PHE A 214 17.00 -2.27 -9.81
CA PHE A 214 16.42 -1.19 -10.60
C PHE A 214 16.62 0.18 -9.93
N TYR A 215 16.31 0.31 -8.64
CA TYR A 215 16.49 1.58 -7.92
C TYR A 215 17.94 1.90 -7.55
N ALA A 216 18.83 0.91 -7.50
CA ALA A 216 20.25 1.12 -7.24
C ALA A 216 21.00 1.64 -8.48
N TYR A 217 20.64 1.14 -9.67
CA TYR A 217 21.42 1.38 -10.89
C TYR A 217 20.57 1.91 -12.03
N THR A 218 19.59 1.13 -12.49
CA THR A 218 18.88 1.40 -13.76
C THR A 218 18.10 2.71 -13.75
N TYR A 219 17.34 2.97 -12.69
CA TYR A 219 16.52 4.17 -12.60
C TYR A 219 17.34 5.44 -12.33
N PRO A 220 18.35 5.43 -11.44
CA PRO A 220 19.32 6.52 -11.37
C PRO A 220 20.01 6.81 -12.72
N GLU A 221 20.48 5.79 -13.44
CA GLU A 221 21.12 5.95 -14.75
C GLU A 221 20.19 6.62 -15.77
N SER A 222 18.91 6.22 -15.83
CA SER A 222 17.95 6.85 -16.74
C SER A 222 17.73 8.34 -16.42
N ILE A 223 17.69 8.69 -15.13
CA ILE A 223 17.60 10.09 -14.68
C ILE A 223 18.88 10.87 -15.03
N GLN A 224 20.07 10.28 -14.85
CA GLN A 224 21.33 10.92 -15.22
C GLN A 224 21.40 11.20 -16.73
N ALA A 225 20.89 10.27 -17.55
CA ALA A 225 20.88 10.36 -19.00
C ALA A 225 19.85 11.35 -19.57
N ASP A 226 18.81 11.72 -18.82
CA ASP A 226 17.78 12.65 -19.29
C ASP A 226 18.31 14.10 -19.33
N GLU A 227 18.45 14.66 -20.54
CA GLU A 227 18.94 16.02 -20.76
C GLU A 227 17.96 17.11 -20.31
N THR A 228 16.69 16.78 -20.09
CA THR A 228 15.65 17.72 -19.63
C THR A 228 15.68 17.94 -18.12
N ILE A 229 16.33 17.04 -17.38
CA ILE A 229 16.47 17.09 -15.92
C ILE A 229 17.74 17.88 -15.56
N ASN A 230 17.63 18.81 -14.62
CA ASN A 230 18.73 19.65 -14.16
C ASN A 230 19.66 18.91 -13.17
N ASP A 231 20.86 19.45 -12.97
CA ASP A 231 21.88 18.85 -12.12
C ASP A 231 21.46 18.73 -10.65
N GLU A 232 20.62 19.64 -10.16
CA GLU A 232 20.13 19.60 -8.77
C GLU A 232 19.25 18.37 -8.54
N VAL A 233 18.33 18.09 -9.45
CA VAL A 233 17.48 16.90 -9.40
C VAL A 233 18.31 15.64 -9.62
N LYS A 234 19.22 15.63 -10.60
CA LYS A 234 20.13 14.50 -10.84
C LYS A 234 20.95 14.15 -9.60
N ALA A 235 21.40 15.14 -8.83
CA ALA A 235 22.15 14.91 -7.60
C ALA A 235 21.33 14.19 -6.49
N GLN A 236 20.00 14.21 -6.55
CA GLN A 236 19.12 13.45 -5.64
C GLN A 236 18.95 11.98 -6.04
N TRP A 237 19.44 11.59 -7.21
CA TRP A 237 19.35 10.25 -7.78
C TRP A 237 20.75 9.73 -8.15
N PRO A 238 21.69 9.65 -7.20
CA PRO A 238 23.00 9.09 -7.48
C PRO A 238 22.89 7.60 -7.80
N ILE A 239 23.71 7.15 -8.75
CA ILE A 239 23.94 5.72 -8.99
C ILE A 239 24.61 5.14 -7.74
N ASP A 240 24.18 3.96 -7.29
CA ASP A 240 24.71 3.30 -6.10
C ASP A 240 26.06 2.61 -6.35
N GLU A 241 27.10 3.38 -6.70
CA GLU A 241 28.42 2.87 -7.10
C GLU A 241 29.07 1.91 -6.08
N ASN A 242 28.72 2.04 -4.79
CA ASN A 242 29.26 1.22 -3.71
C ASN A 242 28.30 0.12 -3.24
N HIS A 243 27.19 -0.10 -3.95
CA HIS A 243 26.17 -1.11 -3.63
C HIS A 243 25.52 -0.95 -2.23
N ASN A 244 25.63 0.22 -1.60
CA ASN A 244 25.17 0.43 -0.23
C ASN A 244 23.65 0.32 -0.10
N PHE A 245 22.92 0.95 -1.04
CA PHE A 245 21.46 0.84 -1.07
C PHE A 245 21.07 -0.58 -1.45
N TYR A 246 21.62 -1.14 -2.52
CA TYR A 246 21.33 -2.50 -2.97
C TYR A 246 21.51 -3.53 -1.84
N ASP A 247 22.69 -3.58 -1.23
CA ASP A 247 23.02 -4.52 -0.15
C ASP A 247 22.10 -4.34 1.06
N SER A 248 21.67 -3.10 1.34
CA SER A 248 20.69 -2.85 2.41
C SER A 248 19.31 -3.45 2.09
N GLN A 249 18.89 -3.42 0.82
CA GLN A 249 17.61 -3.97 0.39
C GLN A 249 17.63 -5.50 0.37
N ILE A 250 18.74 -6.11 -0.02
CA ILE A 250 18.84 -7.58 -0.09
C ILE A 250 18.73 -8.25 1.29
N LYS A 251 18.98 -7.52 2.40
CA LYS A 251 18.74 -8.02 3.76
C LYS A 251 17.28 -8.40 4.02
N TYR A 252 16.31 -7.78 3.31
CA TYR A 252 14.91 -8.21 3.40
C TYR A 252 14.72 -9.64 2.90
N CYS A 253 15.53 -10.12 1.96
CA CYS A 253 15.47 -11.51 1.50
C CYS A 253 15.84 -12.51 2.59
N GLU A 254 16.68 -12.14 3.57
CA GLU A 254 16.94 -12.98 4.74
C GLU A 254 15.69 -13.13 5.60
N LEU A 255 14.95 -12.04 5.80
CA LEU A 255 13.67 -12.04 6.53
C LEU A 255 12.62 -12.88 5.79
N PHE A 256 12.50 -12.71 4.47
CA PHE A 256 11.53 -13.45 3.66
C PHE A 256 11.79 -14.96 3.71
N ARG A 257 13.04 -15.38 3.50
CA ARG A 257 13.45 -16.80 3.52
C ARG A 257 13.35 -17.44 4.90
N ALA A 258 13.45 -16.67 5.97
CA ALA A 258 13.28 -17.18 7.32
C ALA A 258 11.84 -17.59 7.63
N ASN A 259 10.88 -17.18 6.79
CA ASN A 259 9.45 -17.38 6.96
C ASN A 259 8.80 -17.83 5.63
N GLN A 260 9.50 -18.76 4.95
CA GLN A 260 9.12 -19.55 3.77
C GLN A 260 9.43 -21.01 4.08
#